data_AF-A0A7J9KU22-F1
#
_entry.id   AF-A0A7J9KU22-F1
#
_cell.length_a   1.000
_cell.length_b   1.000
_cell.length_c   1.000
_cell.angle_alpha   90.00
_cell.angle_beta   90.00
_cell.angle_gamma   90.00
#
_symmetry.space_group_name_H-M   'P 1'
#
loop_
_entity.id
_entity.type
_entity.pdbx_description
1 polymer ?
#
loop_
_entity_poly.entity_id
_entity_poly.type
_entity_poly.pdbx_seq_one_letter_code
_entity_poly.pdbx_strand_id
1 'polypeptide(L)'
;MGTGEINWEGVDYYNRLIDYLLENGITPHANLYHYDLPLALQEKYLGLLDRQVIQDFADYAEFCFKTFGDRVKTWMTFNEPRVVAALGFDNGINLPNRCSKQFGNYIDGNSTTEPYIAAHHLILSHVEAVKRYRIDDPGNLTCPESLYDSNRVNFYRSYLKELKRAMDDGANVSGYFARSVLDNFEWLLGYTSRFGLIYVDHNDLKRYSKLSAYWFKQMLERKDS
;
A
#
# COMPACT_ATOMS: atom_id res chain seq x y z
N MET A 1 10.65 -1.91 2.72
CA MET A 1 11.06 -1.44 4.06
C MET A 1 12.11 -2.39 4.63
N GLY A 2 12.99 -1.96 5.54
CA GLY A 2 13.98 -2.85 6.17
C GLY A 2 15.16 -2.08 6.76
N THR A 3 15.92 -2.72 7.65
CA THR A 3 17.19 -2.19 8.16
C THR A 3 18.34 -2.87 7.43
N GLY A 4 19.14 -2.13 6.67
CA GLY A 4 20.30 -2.68 5.95
C GLY A 4 20.54 -2.02 4.60
N GLU A 5 21.28 -2.71 3.75
CA GLU A 5 21.62 -2.24 2.40
C GLU A 5 20.44 -2.40 1.43
N ILE A 6 20.39 -1.52 0.43
CA ILE A 6 19.39 -1.56 -0.63
C ILE A 6 19.67 -2.76 -1.54
N ASN A 7 18.65 -3.58 -1.78
CA ASN A 7 18.72 -4.63 -2.80
C ASN A 7 18.46 -4.05 -4.19
N TRP A 8 19.54 -3.75 -4.92
CA TRP A 8 19.47 -3.18 -6.27
C TRP A 8 18.85 -4.12 -7.31
N GLU A 9 18.95 -5.44 -7.16
CA GLU A 9 18.25 -6.38 -8.06
C GLU A 9 16.73 -6.27 -7.93
N GLY A 10 16.24 -6.02 -6.71
CA GLY A 10 14.83 -5.73 -6.45
C GLY A 10 14.39 -4.41 -7.06
N VAL A 11 15.25 -3.38 -6.99
CA VAL A 11 15.01 -2.09 -7.65
C VAL A 11 14.91 -2.27 -9.16
N ASP A 12 15.84 -3.02 -9.76
CA ASP A 12 15.86 -3.29 -11.19
C ASP A 12 14.65 -4.10 -11.66
N TYR A 13 14.16 -5.03 -10.82
CA TYR A 13 12.92 -5.75 -11.09
C TYR A 13 11.73 -4.78 -11.24
N TYR A 14 11.55 -3.86 -10.29
CA TYR A 14 10.45 -2.90 -10.35
C TYR A 14 10.61 -1.88 -11.49
N ASN A 15 11.85 -1.45 -11.78
CA ASN A 15 12.12 -0.61 -12.95
C ASN A 15 11.65 -1.29 -14.25
N ARG A 16 12.09 -2.53 -14.50
CA ARG A 16 11.67 -3.29 -15.69
C ARG A 16 10.16 -3.46 -15.78
N LEU A 17 9.50 -3.71 -14.66
CA LEU A 17 8.04 -3.85 -14.62
C LEU A 17 7.34 -2.52 -14.95
N ILE A 18 7.77 -1.42 -14.34
CA ILE A 18 7.20 -0.08 -14.57
C ILE A 18 7.40 0.34 -16.02
N ASP A 19 8.61 0.16 -16.55
CA ASP A 19 8.94 0.50 -17.94
C ASP A 19 8.09 -0.32 -18.91
N TYR A 20 7.97 -1.64 -18.68
CA TYR A 20 7.13 -2.50 -19.51
C TYR A 20 5.65 -2.10 -19.47
N LEU A 21 5.10 -1.74 -18.29
CA LEU A 21 3.72 -1.27 -18.20
C LEU A 21 3.52 0.00 -19.02
N LEU A 22 4.43 0.97 -18.92
CA LEU A 22 4.35 2.24 -19.65
C LEU A 22 4.52 2.05 -21.16
N GLU A 23 5.46 1.21 -21.59
CA GLU A 23 5.64 0.83 -23.00
C GLU A 23 4.36 0.23 -23.61
N ASN A 24 3.54 -0.44 -22.79
CA ASN A 24 2.26 -1.01 -23.19
C ASN A 24 1.06 -0.08 -22.90
N GLY A 25 1.30 1.19 -22.58
CA GLY A 25 0.25 2.19 -22.33
C GLY A 25 -0.54 1.96 -21.03
N ILE A 26 -0.02 1.16 -20.11
CA ILE A 26 -0.65 0.87 -18.81
C ILE A 26 -0.05 1.80 -17.76
N THR A 27 -0.88 2.65 -17.15
CA THR A 27 -0.44 3.56 -16.09
C THR A 27 -0.20 2.77 -14.79
N PRO A 28 1.00 2.84 -14.19
CA PRO A 28 1.28 2.14 -12.93
C PRO A 28 0.65 2.85 -11.73
N HIS A 29 -0.06 2.09 -10.91
CA HIS A 29 -0.57 2.50 -9.60
C HIS A 29 0.09 1.62 -8.53
N ALA A 30 0.98 2.20 -7.72
CA ALA A 30 1.81 1.43 -6.80
C ALA A 30 1.24 1.41 -5.39
N ASN A 31 1.26 0.23 -4.76
CA ASN A 31 1.00 0.07 -3.33
C ASN A 31 2.31 -0.22 -2.61
N LEU A 32 2.64 0.60 -1.62
CA LEU A 32 3.90 0.50 -0.87
C LEU A 32 3.89 -0.62 0.17
N TYR A 33 2.73 -0.96 0.72
CA TYR A 33 2.63 -1.97 1.77
C TYR A 33 1.36 -2.81 1.60
N HIS A 34 1.57 -4.10 1.41
CA HIS A 34 0.51 -5.08 1.24
C HIS A 34 0.76 -6.28 2.18
N TYR A 35 0.74 -5.99 3.50
CA TYR A 35 0.85 -6.98 4.57
C TYR A 35 2.23 -7.68 4.61
N ASP A 36 3.22 -7.06 3.98
CA ASP A 36 4.55 -7.58 3.68
C ASP A 36 5.62 -6.95 4.59
N LEU A 37 5.30 -6.83 5.88
CA LEU A 37 6.26 -6.35 6.88
C LEU A 37 7.52 -7.24 6.85
N PRO A 38 8.73 -6.66 6.71
CA PRO A 38 9.96 -7.44 6.76
C PRO A 38 10.08 -8.18 8.10
N LEU A 39 10.32 -9.48 8.04
CA LEU A 39 10.46 -10.33 9.23
C LEU A 39 11.54 -9.79 10.19
N ALA A 40 12.66 -9.27 9.66
CA ALA A 40 13.73 -8.70 10.46
C ALA A 40 13.25 -7.55 11.38
N LEU A 41 12.25 -6.76 10.97
CA LEU A 41 11.68 -5.69 11.80
C LEU A 41 10.72 -6.25 12.84
N GLN A 42 9.96 -7.29 12.47
CA GLN A 42 9.11 -8.02 13.40
C GLN A 42 9.93 -8.68 14.51
N GLU A 43 11.08 -9.27 14.19
CA GLU A 43 11.98 -9.90 15.17
C GLU A 43 12.75 -8.88 16.00
N LYS A 44 13.16 -7.76 15.40
CA LYS A 44 13.96 -6.72 16.07
C LYS A 44 13.17 -5.96 17.14
N TYR A 45 11.92 -5.58 16.83
CA TYR A 45 11.14 -4.71 17.72
C TYR A 45 9.63 -4.99 17.70
N LEU A 46 9.17 -6.15 17.23
CA LEU A 46 7.74 -6.48 17.08
C LEU A 46 6.99 -5.65 16.03
N GLY A 47 7.72 -5.07 15.07
CA GLY A 47 7.11 -4.53 13.86
C GLY A 47 6.13 -3.40 14.14
N LEU A 48 4.87 -3.59 13.72
CA LEU A 48 3.80 -2.60 13.86
C LEU A 48 3.46 -2.25 15.31
N LEU A 49 3.98 -2.98 16.31
CA LEU A 49 3.77 -2.67 17.72
C LEU A 49 4.77 -1.66 18.30
N ASP A 50 5.86 -1.35 17.59
CA ASP A 50 6.83 -0.35 18.02
C ASP A 50 6.73 0.93 17.16
N ARG A 51 7.00 2.08 17.77
CA ARG A 51 6.97 3.37 17.07
C ARG A 51 8.06 3.50 16.00
N GLN A 52 9.14 2.73 16.09
CA GLN A 52 10.24 2.74 15.11
C GLN A 52 9.74 2.45 13.68
N VAL A 53 8.67 1.64 13.53
CA VAL A 53 8.06 1.32 12.23
C VAL A 53 7.58 2.55 11.46
N ILE A 54 7.28 3.65 12.16
CA ILE A 54 6.84 4.90 11.55
C ILE A 54 7.95 5.50 10.69
N GLN A 55 9.15 5.55 11.26
CA GLN A 55 10.31 6.11 10.58
C GLN A 55 10.80 5.14 9.49
N ASP A 56 10.90 3.85 9.79
CA ASP A 56 11.35 2.83 8.83
C ASP A 56 10.44 2.79 7.59
N PHE A 57 9.11 2.91 7.78
CA PHE A 57 8.17 2.96 6.67
C PHE A 57 8.31 4.25 5.86
N ALA A 58 8.46 5.38 6.53
CA ALA A 58 8.58 6.66 5.85
C ALA A 58 9.90 6.78 5.06
N ASP A 59 11.01 6.25 5.59
CA ASP A 59 12.30 6.17 4.88
C ASP A 59 12.19 5.28 3.64
N TYR A 60 11.50 4.14 3.76
CA TYR A 60 11.22 3.27 2.64
C TYR A 60 10.31 3.93 1.58
N ALA A 61 9.24 4.60 2.01
CA ALA A 61 8.34 5.30 1.10
C ALA A 61 9.08 6.40 0.33
N GLU A 62 9.89 7.20 1.03
CA GLU A 62 10.72 8.25 0.43
C GLU A 62 11.72 7.68 -0.58
N PHE A 63 12.37 6.57 -0.26
CA PHE A 63 13.22 5.86 -1.21
C PHE A 63 12.45 5.47 -2.48
N CYS A 64 11.26 4.87 -2.34
CA CYS A 64 10.41 4.52 -3.47
C CYS A 64 9.98 5.74 -4.30
N PHE A 65 9.61 6.84 -3.65
CA PHE A 65 9.25 8.09 -4.33
C PHE A 65 10.42 8.65 -5.13
N LYS A 66 11.63 8.68 -4.56
CA LYS A 66 12.84 9.15 -5.26
C LYS A 66 13.25 8.24 -6.41
N THR A 67 13.07 6.94 -6.24
CA THR A 67 13.55 5.93 -7.21
C THR A 67 12.60 5.75 -8.39
N PHE A 68 11.29 5.78 -8.14
CA PHE A 68 10.27 5.44 -9.15
C PHE A 68 9.28 6.58 -9.41
N GLY A 69 9.32 7.66 -8.64
CA GLY A 69 8.34 8.75 -8.72
C GLY A 69 8.45 9.59 -10.00
N ASP A 70 9.52 9.44 -10.76
CA ASP A 70 9.65 9.99 -12.12
C ASP A 70 8.59 9.38 -13.07
N ARG A 71 8.25 8.10 -12.89
CA ARG A 71 7.30 7.32 -13.71
C ARG A 71 6.00 6.98 -13.00
N VAL A 72 6.03 6.72 -11.70
CA VAL A 72 4.86 6.35 -10.88
C VAL A 72 4.28 7.60 -10.20
N LYS A 73 3.06 7.97 -10.59
CA LYS A 73 2.40 9.20 -10.11
C LYS A 73 1.28 8.95 -9.11
N THR A 74 0.78 7.72 -9.00
CA THR A 74 -0.27 7.36 -8.06
C THR A 74 0.23 6.32 -7.07
N TRP A 75 0.15 6.68 -5.79
CA TRP A 75 0.68 5.89 -4.68
C TRP A 75 -0.41 5.57 -3.66
N MET A 76 -0.44 4.33 -3.19
CA MET A 76 -1.20 3.87 -2.04
C MET A 76 -0.20 3.48 -0.96
N THR A 77 -0.34 4.03 0.25
CA THR A 77 0.61 3.72 1.33
C THR A 77 0.38 2.32 1.91
N PHE A 78 -0.88 1.98 2.20
CA PHE A 78 -1.26 0.74 2.87
C PHE A 78 -2.48 0.13 2.19
N ASN A 79 -2.43 -1.18 1.91
CA ASN A 79 -3.63 -1.94 1.63
C ASN A 79 -4.38 -2.29 2.92
N GLU A 80 -5.69 -1.99 2.97
CA GLU A 80 -6.62 -2.51 3.98
C GLU A 80 -6.10 -2.49 5.45
N PRO A 81 -5.71 -1.32 6.00
CA PRO A 81 -5.04 -1.23 7.32
C PRO A 81 -5.90 -1.79 8.47
N ARG A 82 -7.23 -1.72 8.35
CA ARG A 82 -8.15 -2.35 9.32
C ARG A 82 -7.95 -3.87 9.37
N VAL A 83 -7.79 -4.50 8.22
CA VAL A 83 -7.66 -5.96 8.12
C VAL A 83 -6.28 -6.39 8.61
N VAL A 84 -5.22 -5.62 8.34
CA VAL A 84 -3.90 -5.83 8.96
C VAL A 84 -4.00 -5.82 10.49
N ALA A 85 -4.64 -4.79 11.06
CA ALA A 85 -4.80 -4.65 12.51
C ALA A 85 -5.66 -5.77 13.12
N ALA A 86 -6.83 -6.06 12.53
CA ALA A 86 -7.75 -7.05 13.06
C ALA A 86 -7.22 -8.49 12.88
N LEU A 87 -6.81 -8.85 11.67
CA LEU A 87 -6.41 -10.23 11.41
C LEU A 87 -5.00 -10.55 11.93
N GLY A 88 -4.11 -9.56 12.03
CA GLY A 88 -2.75 -9.75 12.52
C GLY A 88 -2.62 -9.73 14.05
N PHE A 89 -3.46 -8.95 14.75
CA PHE A 89 -3.27 -8.61 16.17
C PHE A 89 -4.50 -8.81 17.06
N ASP A 90 -5.68 -9.09 16.50
CA ASP A 90 -6.90 -9.39 17.29
C ASP A 90 -7.15 -10.91 17.33
N ASN A 91 -7.52 -11.49 16.19
CA ASN A 91 -7.80 -12.93 16.10
C ASN A 91 -6.58 -13.77 15.64
N GLY A 92 -5.48 -13.11 15.26
CA GLY A 92 -4.23 -13.76 14.89
C GLY A 92 -4.34 -14.70 13.68
N ILE A 93 -5.30 -14.49 12.79
CA ILE A 93 -5.52 -15.25 11.56
C ILE A 93 -4.39 -15.01 10.55
N ASN A 94 -3.99 -13.74 10.37
CA ASN A 94 -2.90 -13.35 9.49
C ASN A 94 -1.60 -13.18 10.30
N LEU A 95 -0.45 -13.22 9.60
CA LEU A 95 0.83 -12.83 10.19
C LEU A 95 0.72 -11.41 10.80
N PRO A 96 1.31 -11.15 11.99
CA PRO A 96 2.21 -12.02 12.76
C PRO A 96 1.52 -13.01 13.72
N ASN A 97 0.23 -13.29 13.53
CA ASN A 97 -0.56 -14.28 14.29
C ASN A 97 -0.62 -13.99 15.80
N ARG A 98 -0.75 -12.71 16.17
CA ARG A 98 -0.83 -12.29 17.57
C ARG A 98 -2.29 -12.15 18.01
N CYS A 99 -2.61 -12.76 19.15
CA CYS A 99 -3.93 -12.69 19.76
C CYS A 99 -3.82 -12.98 21.26
N SER A 100 -4.84 -12.64 22.03
CA SER A 100 -4.96 -13.11 23.42
C SER A 100 -5.26 -14.61 23.47
N LYS A 101 -4.77 -15.29 24.51
CA LYS A 101 -4.93 -16.74 24.75
C LYS A 101 -6.36 -17.29 24.56
N GLN A 102 -7.38 -16.46 24.74
CA GLN A 102 -8.79 -16.85 24.64
C GLN A 102 -9.28 -17.00 23.19
N PHE A 103 -8.57 -16.42 22.22
CA PHE A 103 -8.98 -16.33 20.82
C PHE A 103 -8.12 -17.18 19.87
N GLY A 104 -7.03 -17.78 20.34
CA GLY A 104 -6.17 -18.62 19.52
C GLY A 104 -5.13 -19.42 20.31
N ASN A 105 -4.39 -20.26 19.60
CA ASN A 105 -3.33 -21.11 20.16
C ASN A 105 -1.99 -20.37 20.40
N TYR A 106 -1.92 -19.08 20.03
CA TYR A 106 -0.69 -18.27 20.09
C TYR A 106 -0.73 -17.38 21.34
N ILE A 107 0.34 -17.45 22.15
CA ILE A 107 0.29 -17.10 23.56
C ILE A 107 0.75 -15.66 23.87
N ASP A 108 1.35 -14.96 22.89
CA ASP A 108 2.16 -13.77 23.20
C ASP A 108 1.50 -12.42 22.85
N GLY A 109 0.20 -12.36 22.52
CA GLY A 109 -0.50 -11.13 22.10
C GLY A 109 -1.58 -10.60 23.07
N ASN A 110 -2.01 -9.35 22.84
CA ASN A 110 -3.15 -8.74 23.52
C ASN A 110 -4.18 -8.11 22.55
N SER A 111 -5.25 -8.86 22.28
CA SER A 111 -6.36 -8.48 21.40
C SER A 111 -7.08 -7.20 21.84
N THR A 112 -6.99 -6.82 23.12
CA THR A 112 -7.64 -5.60 23.62
C THR A 112 -6.82 -4.32 23.36
N THR A 113 -5.55 -4.44 22.99
CA THR A 113 -4.63 -3.30 22.86
C THR A 113 -3.85 -3.29 21.54
N GLU A 114 -3.32 -4.43 21.11
CA GLU A 114 -2.41 -4.52 19.96
C GLU A 114 -3.04 -4.10 18.63
N PRO A 115 -4.31 -4.43 18.30
CA PRO A 115 -4.95 -3.94 17.08
C PRO A 115 -4.97 -2.41 17.00
N TYR A 116 -5.21 -1.74 18.13
CA TYR A 116 -5.25 -0.27 18.20
C TYR A 116 -3.86 0.34 18.08
N ILE A 117 -2.84 -0.29 18.69
CA ILE A 117 -1.45 0.15 18.56
C ILE A 117 -1.00 0.03 17.09
N ALA A 118 -1.22 -1.14 16.47
CA ALA A 118 -0.87 -1.37 15.07
C ALA A 118 -1.62 -0.40 14.13
N ALA A 119 -2.93 -0.22 14.32
CA ALA A 119 -3.71 0.74 13.54
C ALA A 119 -3.20 2.18 13.71
N HIS A 120 -2.87 2.57 14.95
CA HIS A 120 -2.32 3.89 15.24
C HIS A 120 -0.98 4.11 14.54
N HIS A 121 -0.07 3.14 14.59
CA HIS A 121 1.21 3.23 13.90
C HIS A 121 1.05 3.23 12.38
N LEU A 122 0.14 2.44 11.79
CA LEU A 122 -0.17 2.52 10.35
C LEU A 122 -0.64 3.92 9.95
N ILE A 123 -1.49 4.56 10.76
CA ILE A 123 -1.94 5.95 10.52
C ILE A 123 -0.76 6.93 10.60
N LEU A 124 0.10 6.81 11.62
CA LEU A 124 1.26 7.70 11.76
C LEU A 124 2.28 7.49 10.63
N SER A 125 2.57 6.25 10.26
CA SER A 125 3.41 5.89 9.11
C SER A 125 2.86 6.47 7.81
N HIS A 126 1.54 6.42 7.61
CA HIS A 126 0.88 7.01 6.45
C HIS A 126 1.09 8.51 6.41
N VAL A 127 0.82 9.20 7.52
CA VAL A 127 0.99 10.65 7.63
C VAL A 127 2.44 11.05 7.35
N GLU A 128 3.40 10.32 7.89
CA GLU A 128 4.82 10.63 7.72
C GLU A 128 5.29 10.39 6.28
N ALA A 129 4.90 9.29 5.63
CA ALA A 129 5.16 9.06 4.21
C ALA A 129 4.52 10.15 3.33
N VAL A 130 3.27 10.54 3.61
CA VAL A 130 2.56 11.58 2.87
C VAL A 130 3.23 12.94 3.03
N LYS A 131 3.73 13.28 4.23
CA LYS A 131 4.51 14.50 4.42
C LYS A 131 5.73 14.49 3.50
N ARG A 132 6.49 13.39 3.45
CA ARG A 132 7.69 13.29 2.60
C ARG A 132 7.37 13.31 1.11
N TYR A 133 6.25 12.73 0.71
CA TYR A 133 5.78 12.81 -0.68
C TYR A 133 5.38 14.23 -1.09
N ARG A 134 4.81 15.00 -0.15
CA ARG A 134 4.30 16.36 -0.39
C ARG A 134 5.34 17.45 -0.14
N ILE A 135 6.41 17.15 0.61
CA ILE A 135 7.56 18.03 0.80
C ILE A 135 8.49 17.82 -0.40
N ASP A 136 8.14 18.49 -1.49
CA ASP A 136 9.05 18.82 -2.57
C ASP A 136 9.25 20.34 -2.47
N ASP A 137 10.22 20.76 -1.65
CA ASP A 137 10.73 22.13 -1.66
C ASP A 137 12.07 22.07 -2.40
N PRO A 138 12.21 22.70 -3.58
CA PRO A 138 13.48 22.72 -4.27
C PRO A 138 14.52 23.39 -3.36
N GLY A 139 15.58 22.66 -3.03
CA GLY A 139 16.64 23.04 -2.08
C GLY A 139 17.52 24.21 -2.51
N ASN A 140 16.94 25.29 -3.02
CA ASN A 140 17.63 26.51 -3.46
C ASN A 140 16.96 27.80 -2.96
N LEU A 141 16.08 27.73 -1.96
CA LEU A 141 15.45 28.92 -1.35
C LEU A 141 16.20 29.40 -0.11
N THR A 142 16.26 30.71 0.06
CA THR A 142 16.94 31.38 1.16
C THR A 142 16.07 31.42 2.43
N CYS A 143 16.68 31.59 3.62
CA CYS A 143 15.99 31.61 4.92
C CYS A 143 14.74 32.54 5.00
N PRO A 144 14.70 33.73 4.35
CA PRO A 144 13.49 34.55 4.32
C PRO A 144 12.30 33.92 3.58
N GLU A 145 12.57 33.05 2.59
CA GLU A 145 11.54 32.41 1.76
C GLU A 145 10.89 31.21 2.46
N SER A 146 11.63 30.51 3.34
CA SER A 146 11.11 29.37 4.12
C SER A 146 10.22 29.78 5.31
N LEU A 147 10.22 31.05 5.70
CA LEU A 147 9.46 31.56 6.85
C LEU A 147 8.01 31.96 6.49
N TYR A 148 7.67 32.02 5.20
CA TYR A 148 6.29 32.22 4.72
C TYR A 148 5.65 30.89 4.30
N ASP A 149 5.33 30.07 5.29
CA ASP A 149 4.71 28.75 5.16
C ASP A 149 3.21 28.81 4.78
N SER A 150 2.94 29.45 3.65
CA SER A 150 1.61 29.59 3.06
C SER A 150 1.05 28.24 2.61
N ASN A 151 1.93 27.31 2.24
CA ASN A 151 1.56 26.00 1.70
C ASN A 151 1.07 25.04 2.79
N ARG A 152 1.68 25.00 3.99
CA ARG A 152 1.18 24.19 5.12
C ARG A 152 -0.08 24.79 5.76
N VAL A 153 -0.22 26.12 5.75
CA VAL A 153 -1.47 26.77 6.18
C VAL A 153 -2.63 26.51 5.20
N ASN A 154 -2.38 26.55 3.88
CA ASN A 154 -3.37 26.18 2.87
C ASN A 154 -3.69 24.68 2.87
N PHE A 155 -2.73 23.84 3.23
CA PHE A 155 -2.89 22.40 3.42
C PHE A 155 -3.89 22.07 4.54
N TYR A 156 -3.74 22.67 5.73
CA TYR A 156 -4.69 22.47 6.84
C TYR A 156 -6.06 23.13 6.58
N ARG A 157 -6.10 24.27 5.86
CA ARG A 157 -7.36 24.95 5.52
C ARG A 157 -8.18 24.20 4.45
N SER A 158 -7.53 23.44 3.57
CA SER A 158 -8.18 22.63 2.53
C SER A 158 -8.59 21.24 3.03
N TYR A 159 -7.78 20.61 3.89
CA TYR A 159 -8.14 19.31 4.48
C TYR A 159 -9.35 19.39 5.42
N LEU A 160 -9.48 20.49 6.18
CA LEU A 160 -10.67 20.79 7.00
C LEU A 160 -11.91 21.22 6.17
N LYS A 161 -11.75 21.43 4.85
CA LYS A 161 -12.82 21.81 3.89
C LYS A 161 -13.25 20.63 3.01
N GLU A 162 -12.33 19.76 2.58
CA GLU A 162 -12.62 18.53 1.82
C GLU A 162 -13.25 17.44 2.69
N LEU A 163 -12.89 17.38 3.98
CA LEU A 163 -13.60 16.55 4.98
C LEU A 163 -15.06 17.01 5.19
N LYS A 164 -15.38 18.25 4.81
CA LYS A 164 -16.72 18.85 4.88
C LYS A 164 -17.47 18.81 3.54
N ARG A 165 -16.81 18.45 2.42
CA ARG A 165 -17.31 18.55 1.02
C ARG A 165 -17.29 17.23 0.23
N ALA A 166 -16.54 16.23 0.70
CA ALA A 166 -16.79 14.83 0.33
C ALA A 166 -18.23 14.42 0.69
N MET A 167 -18.76 15.03 1.76
CA MET A 167 -20.18 15.25 2.04
C MET A 167 -20.69 16.40 1.17
N ASP A 168 -21.52 16.12 0.17
CA ASP A 168 -22.75 16.87 -0.17
C ASP A 168 -23.17 16.63 -1.66
N ASP A 169 -22.25 16.41 -2.61
CA ASP A 169 -22.50 16.74 -4.05
C ASP A 169 -22.27 15.63 -5.12
N GLY A 170 -22.25 14.34 -4.76
CA GLY A 170 -22.15 13.23 -5.73
C GLY A 170 -20.71 12.80 -6.05
N ALA A 171 -20.22 11.81 -5.31
CA ALA A 171 -18.82 11.39 -5.29
C ALA A 171 -18.21 11.10 -6.68
N ASN A 172 -17.03 11.71 -6.94
CA ASN A 172 -16.27 11.55 -8.17
C ASN A 172 -15.46 10.24 -8.17
N VAL A 173 -15.90 9.24 -8.93
CA VAL A 173 -15.18 7.98 -9.14
C VAL A 173 -14.39 8.05 -10.44
N SER A 174 -13.06 8.08 -10.35
CA SER A 174 -12.17 8.26 -11.51
C SER A 174 -11.57 6.96 -12.07
N GLY A 175 -11.90 5.80 -11.50
CA GLY A 175 -11.37 4.52 -11.96
C GLY A 175 -11.88 3.32 -11.17
N TYR A 176 -11.70 2.13 -11.75
CA TYR A 176 -12.06 0.84 -11.15
C TYR A 176 -10.95 -0.19 -11.38
N PHE A 177 -10.50 -0.85 -10.31
CA PHE A 177 -9.51 -1.92 -10.38
C PHE A 177 -10.15 -3.25 -9.99
N ALA A 178 -10.20 -4.20 -10.93
CA ALA A 178 -10.69 -5.54 -10.66
C ALA A 178 -9.67 -6.33 -9.84
N ARG A 179 -10.04 -6.76 -8.64
CA ARG A 179 -9.31 -7.82 -7.92
C ARG A 179 -9.68 -9.18 -8.54
N SER A 180 -8.76 -9.93 -9.15
CA SER A 180 -7.35 -9.65 -9.44
C SER A 180 -7.01 -9.87 -10.91
N VAL A 181 -5.85 -9.39 -11.37
CA VAL A 181 -5.39 -9.64 -12.75
C VAL A 181 -5.23 -11.15 -13.01
N LEU A 182 -4.63 -11.86 -12.06
CA LEU A 182 -4.31 -13.29 -12.15
C LEU A 182 -4.68 -14.02 -10.87
N ASP A 183 -4.96 -15.32 -10.99
CA ASP A 183 -5.10 -16.22 -9.85
C ASP A 183 -3.81 -16.14 -9.01
N ASN A 184 -3.97 -15.97 -7.71
CA ASN A 184 -2.87 -15.74 -6.78
C ASN A 184 -3.15 -16.44 -5.45
N PHE A 185 -2.18 -16.38 -4.55
CA PHE A 185 -2.26 -16.94 -3.21
C PHE A 185 -3.21 -16.11 -2.33
N GLU A 186 -4.37 -16.68 -1.99
CA GLU A 186 -5.39 -16.01 -1.18
C GLU A 186 -5.17 -16.29 0.31
N TRP A 187 -4.05 -15.81 0.85
CA TRP A 187 -3.75 -15.85 2.28
C TRP A 187 -3.97 -17.26 2.87
N LEU A 188 -4.82 -17.40 3.89
CA LEU A 188 -5.10 -18.69 4.52
C LEU A 188 -5.83 -19.71 3.63
N LEU A 189 -6.48 -19.27 2.55
CA LEU A 189 -7.12 -20.18 1.60
C LEU A 189 -6.11 -20.76 0.59
N GLY A 190 -4.87 -20.27 0.61
CA GLY A 190 -3.83 -20.68 -0.34
C GLY A 190 -4.30 -20.51 -1.79
N TYR A 191 -4.05 -21.52 -2.62
CA TYR A 191 -4.45 -21.54 -4.03
C TYR A 191 -5.83 -22.16 -4.28
N THR A 192 -6.60 -22.46 -3.21
CA THR A 192 -7.91 -23.08 -3.33
C THR A 192 -8.99 -22.09 -3.76
N SER A 193 -8.77 -20.79 -3.52
CA SER A 193 -9.62 -19.70 -3.99
C SER A 193 -9.00 -19.00 -5.21
N ARG A 194 -9.85 -18.55 -6.14
CA ARG A 194 -9.41 -18.00 -7.45
C ARG A 194 -10.18 -16.73 -7.80
N PHE A 195 -9.51 -15.60 -7.65
CA PHE A 195 -10.08 -14.27 -7.94
C PHE A 195 -9.60 -13.66 -9.27
N GLY A 196 -8.70 -14.34 -10.00
CA GLY A 196 -8.07 -13.79 -11.20
C GLY A 196 -9.00 -13.68 -12.40
N LEU A 197 -8.84 -12.63 -13.20
CA LEU A 197 -9.32 -12.58 -14.58
C LEU A 197 -8.55 -13.56 -15.49
N ILE A 198 -7.29 -13.82 -15.15
CA ILE A 198 -6.41 -14.77 -15.82
C ILE A 198 -6.22 -15.99 -14.91
N TYR A 199 -6.50 -17.18 -15.45
CA TYR A 199 -6.21 -18.45 -14.80
C TYR A 199 -4.70 -18.72 -14.83
N VAL A 200 -4.16 -19.25 -13.72
CA VAL A 200 -2.78 -19.74 -13.63
C VAL A 200 -2.81 -21.24 -13.40
N ASP A 201 -2.15 -21.98 -14.28
CA ASP A 201 -1.84 -23.39 -14.06
C ASP A 201 -0.63 -23.49 -13.12
N HIS A 202 -0.81 -24.04 -11.93
CA HIS A 202 0.26 -24.09 -10.94
C HIS A 202 1.28 -25.22 -11.21
N ASN A 203 1.05 -26.07 -12.22
CA ASN A 203 2.01 -27.11 -12.61
C ASN A 203 3.15 -26.54 -13.47
N ASP A 204 2.83 -25.65 -14.41
CA ASP A 204 3.79 -25.09 -15.38
C ASP A 204 3.80 -23.56 -15.44
N LEU A 205 3.00 -22.91 -14.57
CA LEU A 205 2.84 -21.47 -14.47
C LEU A 205 2.30 -20.81 -15.75
N LYS A 206 1.65 -21.55 -16.66
CA LYS A 206 1.02 -20.93 -17.84
C LYS A 206 -0.23 -20.14 -17.47
N ARG A 207 -0.48 -19.09 -18.27
CA ARG A 207 -1.56 -18.12 -18.08
C ARG A 207 -2.61 -18.28 -19.17
N TYR A 208 -3.87 -18.30 -18.77
CA TYR A 208 -5.00 -18.46 -19.68
C TYR A 208 -6.09 -17.43 -19.34
N SER A 209 -6.40 -16.55 -20.28
CA SER A 209 -7.48 -15.57 -20.08
C SER A 209 -8.82 -16.27 -19.86
N LYS A 210 -9.51 -15.95 -18.77
CA LYS A 210 -10.87 -16.45 -18.50
C LYS A 210 -11.90 -15.66 -19.31
N LEU A 211 -13.13 -16.14 -19.33
CA LEU A 211 -14.26 -15.41 -19.93
C LEU A 211 -14.40 -13.99 -19.39
N SER A 212 -14.15 -13.78 -18.09
CA SER A 212 -14.18 -12.46 -17.47
C SER A 212 -13.15 -11.49 -18.07
N ALA A 213 -11.94 -11.96 -18.43
CA ALA A 213 -10.94 -11.13 -19.10
C ALA A 213 -11.39 -10.70 -20.50
N TYR A 214 -11.96 -11.62 -21.29
CA TYR A 214 -12.49 -11.29 -22.61
C TYR A 214 -13.69 -10.34 -22.54
N TRP A 215 -14.58 -10.55 -21.57
CA TRP A 215 -15.70 -9.64 -21.31
C TRP A 215 -15.19 -8.25 -20.92
N PHE A 216 -14.19 -8.16 -20.04
CA PHE A 216 -13.61 -6.87 -19.62
C PHE A 216 -12.98 -6.12 -20.80
N LYS A 217 -12.25 -6.85 -21.67
CA LYS A 217 -11.72 -6.28 -22.92
C LYS A 217 -12.83 -5.72 -23.81
N GLN A 218 -13.88 -6.50 -24.07
CA GLN A 218 -15.00 -6.04 -24.89
C GLN A 218 -15.72 -4.83 -24.28
N MET A 219 -15.87 -4.81 -22.95
CA MET A 219 -16.46 -3.69 -22.24
C MET A 219 -15.65 -2.41 -22.42
N LEU A 220 -14.32 -2.49 -22.35
CA LEU A 220 -13.42 -1.33 -22.58
C LEU A 220 -13.38 -0.86 -24.05
N GLU A 221 -13.63 -1.75 -25.01
CA GLU A 221 -13.64 -1.44 -26.45
C GLU A 221 -14.98 -0.87 -26.94
N ARG A 222 -16.06 -1.01 -26.16
CA ARG A 222 -17.34 -0.38 -26.48
C ARG A 222 -17.21 1.12 -26.29
N LYS A 223 -17.16 1.86 -27.40
CA LYS A 223 -17.41 3.30 -27.39
C LYS A 223 -18.86 3.50 -26.95
N ASP A 224 -19.06 4.40 -26.00
CA ASP A 224 -20.39 4.84 -25.57
C ASP A 224 -21.27 5.11 -26.81
N SER A 225 -22.36 4.36 -26.94
CA SER A 225 -23.37 4.50 -27.99
C SER A 225 -24.33 5.64 -27.67
#